data_AF-A0A3A2ZEJ2-F1
#
_entry.id   AF-A0A3A2ZEJ2-F1
#
_cell.length_a   1.000
_cell.length_b   1.000
_cell.length_c   1.000
_cell.angle_alpha   90.00
_cell.angle_beta   90.00
_cell.angle_gamma   90.00
#
_symmetry.space_group_name_H-M   'P 1'
#
loop_
_entity.id
_entity.type
_entity.pdbx_description
1 polymer ?
#
loop_
_entity_poly.entity_id
_entity_poly.type
_entity_poly.pdbx_seq_one_letter_code
_entity_poly.pdbx_strand_id
1 'polypeptide(L)'
;LSNLYGLLFLLGVAVCYTTSEPKVVRNYLVCLAIADVGHIYYVYKALGWDAFADVGSWNVLTWGNVGITGFLFLNRVAYFLGIFGKEVVRREVKRD
;
A
#
# COMPACT_ATOMS: atom_id res chain seq x y z
N LEU A 1 5.65 -11.82 10.25
CA LEU A 1 5.04 -10.84 9.33
C LEU A 1 3.68 -10.31 9.84
N SER A 2 2.83 -11.13 10.45
CA SER A 2 1.49 -10.73 10.92
C SER A 2 1.45 -9.50 11.84
N ASN A 3 2.43 -9.34 12.73
CA ASN A 3 2.52 -8.17 13.61
C ASN A 3 2.74 -6.87 12.81
N LEU A 4 3.52 -6.91 11.72
CA LEU A 4 3.76 -5.74 10.87
C LEU A 4 2.51 -5.37 10.07
N TYR A 5 1.76 -6.35 9.54
CA TYR A 5 0.48 -6.05 8.88
C TYR A 5 -0.53 -5.42 9.83
N GLY A 6 -0.62 -5.92 11.06
CA GLY A 6 -1.46 -5.31 12.11
C GLY A 6 -1.03 -3.89 12.45
N LEU A 7 0.28 -3.66 12.57
CA LEU A 7 0.84 -2.32 12.79
C LEU A 7 0.51 -1.37 11.63
N LEU A 8 0.71 -1.80 10.38
CA LEU A 8 0.38 -1.01 9.18
C LEU A 8 -1.11 -0.66 9.12
N PHE A 9 -1.97 -1.60 9.50
CA PHE A 9 -3.40 -1.37 9.58
C PHE A 9 -3.73 -0.30 10.63
N LEU A 10 -3.22 -0.45 11.85
CA LEU A 10 -3.42 0.53 12.92
C LEU A 10 -2.84 1.90 12.56
N LEU A 11 -1.69 1.94 11.90
CA LEU A 11 -1.07 3.17 11.43
C LEU A 11 -1.93 3.84 10.35
N GLY A 12 -2.47 3.07 9.41
CA GLY A 12 -3.41 3.59 8.41
C GLY A 12 -4.67 4.18 9.04
N VAL A 13 -5.26 3.47 10.01
CA VAL A 13 -6.42 3.97 10.77
C VAL A 13 -6.05 5.25 11.53
N ALA A 14 -4.91 5.27 12.22
CA ALA A 14 -4.45 6.43 12.96
C ALA A 14 -4.23 7.64 12.05
N VAL A 15 -3.56 7.47 10.90
CA VAL A 15 -3.34 8.57 9.94
C VAL A 15 -4.67 9.09 9.40
N CYS A 16 -5.57 8.21 8.95
CA CYS A 16 -6.88 8.62 8.44
C CYS A 16 -7.77 9.29 9.51
N TYR A 17 -7.60 8.95 10.79
CA TYR A 17 -8.39 9.51 11.89
C TYR A 17 -7.78 10.81 12.44
N THR A 18 -6.46 10.98 12.38
CA THR A 18 -5.75 12.12 12.99
C THR A 18 -5.49 13.27 12.02
N THR A 19 -5.40 13.03 10.72
CA THR A 19 -5.18 14.08 9.73
C THR A 19 -6.31 14.17 8.71
N SER A 20 -6.77 15.40 8.45
CA SER A 20 -7.66 15.72 7.33
C SER A 20 -6.90 16.38 6.17
N GLU A 21 -5.56 16.46 6.25
CA GLU A 21 -4.75 17.07 5.20
C GLU A 21 -4.46 16.04 4.09
N PRO A 22 -4.97 16.23 2.87
CA PRO A 22 -4.84 15.23 1.81
C PRO A 22 -3.38 14.95 1.44
N LYS A 23 -2.51 15.97 1.52
CA LYS A 23 -1.07 15.83 1.24
C LYS A 23 -0.38 14.81 2.15
N VAL A 24 -0.76 14.77 3.43
CA VAL A 24 -0.16 13.85 4.41
C VAL A 24 -0.58 12.41 4.09
N VAL A 25 -1.87 12.19 3.85
CA VAL A 25 -2.41 10.87 3.46
C VAL A 25 -1.79 10.40 2.16
N ARG A 26 -1.69 11.28 1.15
CA ARG A 26 -1.08 10.97 -0.14
C ARG A 26 0.39 10.57 -0.01
N ASN A 27 1.19 11.34 0.72
CA ASN A 27 2.61 11.02 0.92
C ASN A 27 2.78 9.71 1.72
N TYR A 28 1.95 9.48 2.73
CA TYR A 28 1.92 8.22 3.47
C TYR A 28 1.66 7.03 2.53
N LEU A 29 0.65 7.14 1.66
CA LEU A 29 0.33 6.10 0.68
C LEU A 29 1.46 5.89 -0.36
N VAL A 30 2.23 6.92 -0.71
CA VAL A 30 3.38 6.79 -1.61
C VAL A 30 4.49 5.97 -0.95
N CYS A 31 4.86 6.31 0.29
CA CYS A 31 5.86 5.54 1.04
C CYS A 31 5.46 4.08 1.18
N LEU A 32 4.18 3.85 1.46
CA LEU A 32 3.57 2.54 1.53
C LEU A 32 3.65 1.77 0.20
N ALA A 33 3.30 2.40 -0.91
CA ALA A 33 3.39 1.78 -2.24
C ALA A 33 4.84 1.38 -2.59
N ILE A 34 5.82 2.21 -2.24
CA ILE A 34 7.25 1.88 -2.41
C ILE A 34 7.63 0.67 -1.54
N ALA A 35 7.15 0.63 -0.29
CA ALA A 35 7.41 -0.48 0.61
C ALA A 35 6.83 -1.81 0.09
N ASP A 36 5.64 -1.81 -0.50
CA ASP A 36 5.06 -3.04 -1.10
C ASP A 36 5.92 -3.57 -2.25
N VAL A 37 6.33 -2.69 -3.17
CA VAL A 37 7.14 -3.08 -4.33
C VAL A 37 8.49 -3.63 -3.86
N GLY A 38 9.13 -2.95 -2.90
CA GLY A 38 10.35 -3.44 -2.27
C GLY A 38 10.15 -4.81 -1.64
N HIS A 39 9.07 -5.00 -0.89
CA HIS A 39 8.78 -6.28 -0.23
C HIS A 39 8.57 -7.42 -1.23
N ILE A 40 7.76 -7.21 -2.27
CA ILE A 40 7.53 -8.20 -3.33
C ILE A 40 8.84 -8.53 -4.05
N TYR A 41 9.69 -7.53 -4.33
CA TYR A 41 10.99 -7.74 -4.96
C TYR A 41 11.94 -8.60 -4.11
N TYR A 42 12.00 -8.37 -2.79
CA TYR A 42 12.82 -9.19 -1.90
C TYR A 42 12.28 -10.62 -1.78
N VAL A 43 10.96 -10.79 -1.75
CA VAL A 43 10.34 -12.13 -1.77
C VAL A 43 10.63 -12.85 -3.09
N TYR A 44 10.54 -12.14 -4.23
CA TYR A 44 10.94 -12.66 -5.54
C TYR A 44 12.42 -13.10 -5.56
N LYS A 45 13.32 -12.26 -5.05
CA LYS A 45 14.75 -12.59 -4.92
C LYS A 45 15.00 -13.80 -4.02
N ALA A 46 14.20 -13.99 -2.98
CA ALA A 46 14.35 -15.10 -2.04
C ALA A 46 13.78 -16.43 -2.58
N LEU A 47 12.66 -16.39 -3.32
CA LEU A 47 12.05 -17.59 -3.91
C LEU A 47 12.71 -18.02 -5.23
N GLY A 48 13.21 -17.07 -6.02
CA GLY A 48 13.62 -17.31 -7.40
C GLY A 48 12.43 -17.29 -8.38
N TRP A 49 12.72 -17.14 -9.67
CA TRP A 49 11.70 -16.95 -10.71
C TRP A 49 10.76 -18.15 -10.89
N ASP A 50 11.28 -19.37 -10.85
CA ASP A 50 10.47 -20.58 -11.07
C ASP A 50 9.38 -20.76 -10.00
N ALA A 51 9.72 -20.58 -8.72
CA ALA A 51 8.77 -20.67 -7.62
C ALA A 51 7.88 -19.42 -7.49
N PHE A 52 8.35 -18.26 -7.94
CA PHE A 52 7.55 -17.04 -7.95
C PHE A 52 6.50 -17.06 -9.06
N ALA A 53 6.83 -17.56 -10.26
CA ALA A 53 5.90 -17.63 -11.38
C ALA A 53 4.86 -18.77 -11.20
N ASP A 54 5.18 -19.80 -10.42
CA ASP A 54 4.27 -20.89 -10.12
C ASP A 54 3.27 -20.53 -8.99
N VAL A 55 2.33 -19.64 -9.31
CA VAL A 55 1.27 -19.18 -8.39
C VAL A 55 0.41 -20.35 -7.85
N GLY A 56 0.34 -21.46 -8.58
CA GLY A 56 -0.40 -22.66 -8.19
C GLY A 56 0.23 -23.43 -7.03
N SER A 57 1.55 -23.36 -6.86
CA SER A 57 2.27 -24.04 -5.77
C SER A 57 2.57 -23.15 -4.57
N TRP A 58 2.09 -21.90 -4.58
CA TRP A 58 2.29 -20.99 -3.47
C TRP A 58 1.64 -21.52 -2.19
N ASN A 59 2.46 -21.65 -1.14
CA ASN A 59 1.97 -21.98 0.19
C ASN A 59 1.30 -20.76 0.84
N VAL A 60 0.56 -20.96 1.93
CA VAL A 60 -0.18 -19.92 2.68
C VAL A 60 0.72 -18.74 3.04
N LEU A 61 1.98 -19.00 3.38
CA LEU A 61 2.95 -17.95 3.71
C LEU A 61 3.31 -17.09 2.48
N THR A 62 3.50 -17.69 1.30
CA THR A 62 3.79 -16.98 0.05
C THR A 62 2.58 -16.19 -0.43
N TRP A 63 1.37 -16.76 -0.31
CA TRP A 63 0.11 -16.05 -0.54
C TRP A 63 -0.06 -14.86 0.39
N GLY A 64 0.31 -15.00 1.66
CA GLY A 64 0.33 -13.89 2.61
C GLY A 64 1.33 -12.80 2.21
N ASN A 65 2.55 -13.18 1.83
CA ASN A 65 3.64 -12.22 1.58
C ASN A 65 3.56 -11.55 0.20
N VAL A 66 3.14 -12.26 -0.84
CA VAL A 66 3.07 -11.73 -2.21
C VAL A 66 1.63 -11.34 -2.56
N GLY A 67 0.66 -12.22 -2.29
CA GLY A 67 -0.73 -12.01 -2.64
C GLY A 67 -1.36 -10.83 -1.88
N ILE A 68 -1.34 -10.85 -0.55
CA ILE A 68 -1.93 -9.76 0.25
C ILE A 68 -1.21 -8.43 -0.01
N THR A 69 0.12 -8.45 -0.10
CA THR A 69 0.91 -7.23 -0.32
C THR A 69 0.68 -6.65 -1.72
N GLY A 70 0.56 -7.50 -2.74
CA GLY A 70 0.15 -7.08 -4.09
C GLY A 70 -1.28 -6.51 -4.12
N PHE A 71 -2.21 -7.12 -3.39
CA PHE A 71 -3.57 -6.60 -3.25
C PHE A 71 -3.60 -5.22 -2.58
N LEU A 72 -2.82 -5.01 -1.52
CA LEU A 72 -2.69 -3.70 -0.87
C LEU A 72 -2.07 -2.67 -1.81
N PHE A 73 -1.05 -3.04 -2.57
CA PHE A 73 -0.46 -2.17 -3.58
C PHE A 73 -1.48 -1.74 -4.64
N LEU A 74 -2.30 -2.67 -5.15
CA LEU A 74 -3.35 -2.36 -6.10
C LEU A 74 -4.39 -1.38 -5.53
N ASN A 75 -4.76 -1.52 -4.26
CA ASN A 75 -5.64 -0.55 -3.59
C ASN A 75 -5.00 0.84 -3.51
N ARG A 76 -3.70 0.93 -3.28
CA ARG A 76 -2.95 2.21 -3.27
C ARG A 76 -2.88 2.82 -4.66
N VAL A 77 -2.66 2.02 -5.71
CA VAL A 77 -2.71 2.48 -7.10
C VAL A 77 -4.11 2.96 -7.47
N ALA A 78 -5.16 2.24 -7.08
CA ALA A 78 -6.55 2.65 -7.28
C ALA A 78 -6.87 4.00 -6.60
N TYR A 79 -6.30 4.23 -5.41
CA TYR A 79 -6.37 5.54 -4.75
C TYR A 79 -5.68 6.64 -5.57
N PHE A 80 -4.47 6.42 -6.06
CA PHE A 80 -3.78 7.41 -6.90
C PHE A 80 -4.47 7.67 -8.24
N LEU A 81 -5.13 6.67 -8.81
CA LEU A 81 -5.98 6.82 -10.00
C LEU A 81 -7.29 7.58 -9.72
N GLY A 82 -7.58 7.88 -8.45
CA GLY A 82 -8.78 8.63 -8.04
C GLY A 82 -10.06 7.81 -8.11
N ILE A 83 -9.98 6.47 -8.12
CA ILE A 83 -11.14 5.57 -8.15
C ILE A 83 -12.02 5.78 -6.91
N PHE A 84 -11.42 6.14 -5.78
CA PHE A 84 -12.13 6.42 -4.53
C PHE A 84 -12.58 7.88 -4.37
N GLY A 85 -12.42 8.72 -5.41
CA GLY A 85 -12.72 10.14 -5.40
C GLY A 85 -11.48 11.02 -5.55
N LYS A 86 -11.60 12.13 -6.27
CA LYS A 86 -10.52 13.11 -6.42
C LYS A 86 -10.41 13.95 -5.15
N GLU A 87 -9.20 14.07 -4.62
CA GLU A 87 -8.92 15.00 -3.53
C GLU A 87 -9.31 16.42 -3.96
N VAL A 88 -10.35 16.97 -3.33
CA VAL A 88 -10.72 18.37 -3.52
C VAL A 88 -9.71 19.19 -2.73
N VAL A 89 -8.62 19.58 -3.40
CA VAL A 89 -7.69 20.57 -2.82
C VAL A 89 -8.46 21.88 -2.70
N ARG A 90 -8.96 22.17 -1.50
CA ARG A 90 -9.57 23.46 -1.20
C ARG A 90 -8.45 24.51 -1.28
N ARG A 91 -8.42 25.25 -2.38
CA ARG A 91 -7.58 26.44 -2.48
C ARG A 91 -8.18 27.49 -1.55
N GLU A 92 -7.45 27.79 -0.47
CA GLU A 92 -7.67 29.01 0.31
C GLU A 92 -7.60 30.20 -0.65
N VAL A 93 -8.75 30.85 -0.87
CA VAL A 93 -8.82 32.10 -1.63
C VAL A 93 -8.21 33.16 -0.73
N LYS A 94 -6.98 33.57 -1.03
CA LYS A 94 -6.33 34.72 -0.40
C LYS A 94 -7.21 35.94 -0.71
N ARG A 95 -7.88 36.48 0.31
CA ARG A 95 -8.67 37.71 0.20
C ARG A 95 -7.71 38.88 0.43
N ASP A 96 -7.40 39.59 -0.65
CA ASP A 96 -6.65 40.86 -0.64
C ASP A 96 -7.48 41.98 0.01
#